data_AF-A0A2N0D7Q3-F1
#
_entry.id   AF-A0A2N0D7Q3-F1
#
_cell.length_a   1.000
_cell.length_b   1.000
_cell.length_c   1.000
_cell.angle_alpha   90.00
_cell.angle_beta   90.00
_cell.angle_gamma   90.00
#
_symmetry.space_group_name_H-M   'P 1'
#
loop_
_entity.id
_entity.type
_entity.pdbx_description
1 polymer ?
#
loop_
_entity_poly.entity_id
_entity_poly.type
_entity_poly.pdbx_seq_one_letter_code
_entity_poly.pdbx_strand_id
1 'polypeptide(L)'
;MAIFDYSTGAGLYPCKTVKRTSRLRYRRFDSAAEALRFAIEDMPASLLRGSILEVEEARYDGQQMQRLYEADAYPLPRRGKSDSLEVEPRRARQSG
;
A
#
# COMPACT_ATOMS: atom_id res chain seq x y z
N MET A 1 -20.31 -7.73 -6.41
CA MET A 1 -19.09 -6.92 -6.26
C MET A 1 -19.35 -5.90 -5.17
N ALA A 2 -18.61 -5.95 -4.06
CA ALA A 2 -18.66 -4.87 -3.09
C ALA A 2 -17.93 -3.67 -3.72
N ILE A 3 -18.65 -2.57 -3.89
CA ILE A 3 -18.06 -1.30 -4.29
C ILE A 3 -17.27 -0.84 -3.06
N PHE A 4 -15.94 -0.83 -3.18
CA PHE A 4 -15.07 -0.30 -2.14
C PHE A 4 -14.72 1.13 -2.52
N ASP A 5 -15.16 2.08 -1.70
CA ASP A 5 -14.90 3.50 -1.93
C ASP A 5 -13.49 3.86 -1.47
N TYR A 6 -12.55 3.85 -2.41
CA TYR A 6 -11.14 4.15 -2.15
C TYR A 6 -10.89 5.60 -1.68
N SER A 7 -11.82 6.51 -1.97
CA SER A 7 -11.75 7.93 -1.59
C SER A 7 -12.23 8.20 -0.16
N THR A 8 -12.79 7.21 0.53
CA THR A 8 -13.31 7.41 1.88
C THR A 8 -12.22 7.30 2.94
N GLY A 9 -12.40 7.97 4.08
CA GLY A 9 -11.41 8.01 5.15
C GLY A 9 -11.15 6.62 5.75
N ALA A 10 -9.88 6.33 6.07
CA ALA A 10 -9.49 5.02 6.58
C ALA A 10 -8.54 5.07 7.78
N GLY A 11 -8.76 4.17 8.73
CA GLY A 11 -7.94 3.98 9.92
C GLY A 11 -7.15 2.67 9.84
N LEU A 12 -5.82 2.76 9.92
CA LEU A 12 -4.94 1.60 9.94
C LEU A 12 -4.56 1.25 11.38
N TYR A 13 -4.94 0.05 11.81
CA TYR A 13 -4.68 -0.52 13.13
C TYR A 13 -3.64 -1.64 13.04
N PRO A 14 -2.36 -1.34 13.26
CA PRO A 14 -1.32 -2.35 13.33
C PRO A 14 -1.46 -3.20 14.60
N CYS A 15 -1.42 -4.52 14.48
CA CYS A 15 -1.50 -5.41 15.65
C CYS A 15 -0.19 -5.43 16.45
N LYS A 16 -0.33 -5.41 17.78
CA LYS A 16 0.73 -5.18 18.78
C LYS A 16 1.65 -6.37 19.06
N THR A 17 1.60 -7.45 18.27
CA THR A 17 2.16 -8.76 18.69
C THR A 17 3.66 -8.95 18.48
N VAL A 18 4.40 -8.07 17.81
CA VAL A 18 5.86 -8.23 17.72
C VAL A 18 6.54 -7.49 18.86
N LYS A 19 6.76 -8.23 19.96
CA LYS A 19 7.68 -7.92 21.06
C LYS A 19 9.04 -7.48 20.49
N ARG A 20 9.23 -6.17 20.25
CA ARG A 20 10.47 -5.38 20.48
C ARG A 20 10.62 -4.10 19.67
N THR A 21 9.80 -3.78 18.66
CA THR A 21 10.17 -2.60 17.83
C THR A 21 9.07 -1.84 17.11
N SER A 22 7.78 -2.18 17.21
CA SER A 22 6.79 -1.43 16.42
C SER A 22 6.28 -0.19 17.16
N ARG A 23 6.95 0.95 16.97
CA ARG A 23 6.39 2.29 17.17
C ARG A 23 5.34 2.64 16.10
N LEU A 24 4.83 1.68 15.34
CA LEU A 24 3.69 1.94 14.46
C LEU A 24 2.47 2.21 15.33
N ARG A 25 2.20 3.51 15.47
CA ARG A 25 0.98 4.01 16.07
C ARG A 25 -0.11 3.94 15.03
N TYR A 26 -1.34 3.86 15.53
CA TYR A 26 -2.53 4.10 14.74
C TYR A 26 -2.35 5.28 13.80
N ARG A 27 -2.69 5.09 12.52
CA ARG A 27 -2.60 6.13 11.50
C ARG A 27 -3.92 6.21 10.75
N ARG A 28 -4.55 7.39 10.80
CA ARG A 28 -5.68 7.73 9.95
C ARG A 28 -5.16 8.33 8.65
N PHE A 29 -5.83 8.02 7.56
CA PHE A 29 -5.61 8.56 6.25
C PHE A 29 -6.90 9.19 5.75
N ASP A 30 -6.76 10.24 4.95
CA ASP A 30 -7.88 10.91 4.29
C ASP A 30 -8.55 10.01 3.25
N SER A 31 -7.84 9.01 2.72
CA SER A 31 -8.39 8.05 1.76
C SER A 31 -7.92 6.61 2.03
N ALA A 32 -8.82 5.66 1.83
CA ALA A 32 -8.56 4.23 1.96
C ALA A 32 -7.50 3.74 0.96
N ALA A 33 -7.43 4.38 -0.22
CA ALA A 33 -6.36 4.13 -1.17
C ALA A 33 -4.98 4.37 -0.55
N GLU A 34 -4.80 5.50 0.14
CA GLU A 34 -3.52 5.84 0.77
C GLU A 34 -3.18 4.89 1.91
N ALA A 35 -4.19 4.50 2.71
CA ALA A 35 -4.00 3.56 3.79
C ALA A 35 -3.55 2.18 3.28
N LEU A 36 -4.14 1.71 2.18
CA LEU A 36 -3.73 0.48 1.50
C LEU A 36 -2.30 0.58 0.98
N ARG A 37 -1.95 1.68 0.28
CA ARG A 37 -0.59 1.91 -0.20
C ARG A 37 0.42 1.85 0.94
N PHE A 38 0.16 2.56 2.04
CA PHE A 38 1.05 2.60 3.18
C PHE A 38 1.19 1.21 3.82
N ALA A 39 0.09 0.49 3.99
CA ALA A 39 0.10 -0.84 4.58
C ALA A 39 0.79 -1.91 3.71
N ILE A 40 0.81 -1.74 2.38
CA ILE A 40 1.45 -2.68 1.47
C ILE A 40 2.92 -2.30 1.20
N GLU A 41 3.23 -1.01 1.07
CA GLU A 41 4.56 -0.54 0.67
C GLU A 41 5.47 -0.17 1.85
N ASP A 42 4.92 0.41 2.92
CA ASP A 42 5.69 0.90 4.07
C ASP A 42 5.73 -0.13 5.21
N MET A 43 4.66 -0.91 5.37
CA MET A 43 4.60 -1.94 6.41
C MET A 43 5.19 -3.28 5.94
N PRO A 44 5.95 -3.99 6.81
CA PRO A 44 6.40 -5.33 6.49
C PRO A 44 5.21 -6.30 6.47
N ALA A 45 5.20 -7.22 5.51
CA ALA A 45 4.11 -8.19 5.31
C ALA A 45 3.74 -9.00 6.58
N SER A 46 4.71 -9.24 7.46
CA SER A 46 4.52 -9.89 8.76
C SER A 46 3.60 -9.09 9.70
N LEU A 47 3.64 -7.75 9.64
CA LEU A 47 2.74 -6.87 10.39
C LEU A 47 1.40 -6.69 9.68
N LEU A 48 1.41 -6.57 8.35
CA LEU A 48 0.20 -6.44 7.54
C LEU A 48 -0.80 -7.57 7.82
N ARG A 49 -0.36 -8.83 7.87
CA ARG A 49 -1.25 -9.98 8.14
C ARG A 49 -2.00 -9.89 9.45
N GLY A 50 -1.44 -9.24 10.47
CA GLY A 50 -2.10 -9.00 11.74
C GLY A 50 -2.83 -7.66 11.80
N SER A 51 -2.68 -6.80 10.80
CA SER A 51 -3.25 -5.45 10.80
C SER A 51 -4.70 -5.46 10.33
N ILE A 52 -5.47 -4.53 10.88
CA ILE A 52 -6.85 -4.28 10.48
C ILE A 52 -6.91 -2.88 9.88
N LEU A 53 -7.50 -2.78 8.70
CA LEU A 53 -7.89 -1.52 8.09
C LEU A 53 -9.38 -1.31 8.31
N GLU A 54 -9.74 -0.18 8.91
CA GLU A 54 -11.12 0.25 9.08
C GLU A 54 -11.41 1.37 8.08
N VAL A 55 -12.51 1.26 7.34
CA VAL A 55 -12.89 2.18 6.26
C VAL A 55 -14.38 2.46 6.42
N GLU A 56 -14.73 3.68 6.84
CA GLU A 56 -16.06 4.06 7.38
C GLU A 56 -16.55 3.15 8.51
N GLU A 57 -17.11 1.99 8.18
CA GLU A 57 -17.60 0.96 9.11
C GLU A 57 -17.12 -0.46 8.75
N ALA A 58 -16.41 -0.60 7.63
CA ALA A 58 -15.93 -1.89 7.14
C ALA A 58 -14.53 -2.19 7.66
N ARG A 59 -14.32 -3.43 8.10
CA ARG A 59 -13.04 -3.91 8.61
C ARG A 59 -12.42 -4.91 7.64
N TYR A 60 -11.15 -4.69 7.31
CA TYR A 60 -10.39 -5.48 6.37
C TYR A 60 -9.11 -5.98 7.00
N ASP A 61 -8.89 -7.28 6.95
CA ASP A 61 -7.64 -7.92 7.36
C ASP A 61 -6.55 -7.71 6.31
N GLY A 62 -5.30 -7.93 6.70
CA GLY A 62 -4.15 -7.81 5.79
C GLY A 62 -4.28 -8.55 4.45
N GLN A 63 -4.94 -9.72 4.42
CA GLN A 63 -5.23 -10.43 3.17
C GLN A 63 -6.26 -9.71 2.29
N GLN A 64 -7.30 -9.12 2.89
CA GLN A 64 -8.29 -8.35 2.14
C GLN A 64 -7.68 -7.05 1.62
N MET A 65 -6.86 -6.38 2.44
CA MET A 65 -6.12 -5.19 2.04
C MET A 65 -5.23 -5.46 0.81
N GLN A 66 -4.52 -6.58 0.81
CA GLN A 66 -3.71 -7.00 -0.34
C GLN A 66 -4.56 -7.20 -1.60
N ARG A 67 -5.69 -7.92 -1.50
CA ARG A 67 -6.62 -8.08 -2.62
C ARG A 67 -7.21 -6.75 -3.12
N LEU A 68 -7.52 -5.82 -2.22
CA LEU A 68 -8.04 -4.49 -2.57
C LEU A 68 -6.99 -3.60 -3.27
N TYR A 69 -5.72 -3.75 -2.90
CA TYR A 69 -4.60 -3.07 -3.55
C TYR A 69 -4.29 -3.67 -4.93
N GLU A 70 -4.38 -4.99 -5.06
CA GLU A 70 -4.17 -5.73 -6.32
C GLU A 70 -5.36 -5.63 -7.28
N ALA A 71 -6.54 -5.23 -6.80
CA ALA A 71 -7.71 -4.99 -7.63
C ALA A 71 -7.48 -3.87 -8.66
N ASP A 72 -8.05 -4.04 -9.84
CA ASP A 72 -7.99 -3.06 -10.94
C ASP A 72 -8.74 -1.74 -10.61
N ALA A 73 -9.68 -1.81 -9.67
CA ALA A 73 -10.44 -0.66 -9.18
C ALA A 73 -9.61 0.33 -8.34
N TYR A 74 -8.36 0.00 -8.00
CA TYR A 74 -7.50 0.83 -7.16
C TYR A 74 -7.02 2.08 -7.91
N PRO A 75 -7.37 3.30 -7.46
CA PRO A 75 -7.17 4.53 -8.24
C PRO A 75 -5.75 5.11 -8.17
N LEU A 76 -4.90 4.66 -7.24
CA LEU A 76 -3.56 5.23 -7.06
C LEU A 76 -2.48 4.46 -7.84
N PRO A 77 -1.44 5.16 -8.31
CA PRO A 77 -0.29 4.50 -8.93
C PRO A 77 0.46 3.65 -7.89
N ARG A 78 0.57 2.35 -8.16
CA ARG A 78 1.39 1.41 -7.38
C ARG A 78 2.86 1.81 -7.54
N ARG A 79 3.66 1.88 -6.47
CA ARG A 79 5.08 2.28 -6.53
C ARG A 79 5.90 1.07 -7.01
N GLY A 80 5.67 0.67 -8.26
CA GLY A 80 6.28 -0.52 -8.83
C GLY A 80 6.01 -0.66 -10.32
N LYS A 81 6.97 -0.15 -11.12
CA LYS A 81 7.21 -0.35 -12.57
C LYS A 81 6.63 0.64 -13.58
N SER A 82 6.43 1.89 -13.21
CA SER A 82 6.45 2.96 -14.22
C SER A 82 7.38 4.05 -13.70
N ASP A 83 8.45 4.31 -14.43
CA ASP A 83 9.47 5.33 -14.15
C ASP A 83 10.65 4.88 -13.28
N SER A 84 11.45 3.93 -13.77
CA SER A 84 12.91 3.95 -13.62
C SER A 84 13.54 2.95 -14.57
N LEU A 85 14.40 3.47 -15.46
CA LEU A 85 15.34 2.78 -16.35
C LEU A 85 14.81 2.33 -17.72
N GLU A 86 14.46 3.29 -18.58
CA GLU A 86 15.25 3.37 -19.81
C GLU A 86 16.06 4.66 -19.79
N VAL A 87 17.26 4.50 -19.24
CA VAL A 87 18.36 5.45 -19.31
C VAL A 87 19.09 5.17 -20.63
N GLU A 88 18.75 5.87 -21.69
CA GLU A 88 19.66 6.00 -22.84
C GLU A 88 20.27 7.40 -22.85
N PRO A 89 21.49 7.55 -22.28
CA PRO A 89 22.39 8.54 -22.83
C PRO A 89 23.75 7.92 -23.06
N ARG A 90 23.90 6.94 -23.96
CA ARG A 90 25.20 6.62 -24.57
C ARG A 90 25.07 6.20 -26.02
N ARG A 91 24.96 7.21 -26.89
CA ARG A 91 25.63 7.16 -28.20
C ARG A 91 27.13 7.07 -27.95
N ALA A 92 27.60 5.85 -27.70
CA ALA A 92 29.00 5.51 -27.74
C ALA A 92 29.48 5.72 -29.18
N ARG A 93 30.55 6.50 -29.30
CA ARG A 93 31.41 6.54 -30.49
C ARG A 93 31.69 5.11 -30.97
N GLN A 94 31.42 4.88 -32.24
CA GLN A 94 32.02 3.81 -33.05
C GLN A 94 32.57 4.55 -34.27
N SER A 95 33.86 4.87 -34.22
CA SER A 95 34.92 4.25 -35.04
C SER A 95 34.77 4.50 -36.53
N GLY A 96 35.77 5.21 -37.07
CA GLY A 96 35.97 5.59 -38.45
C GLY A 96 37.14 6.56 -38.51
#